data_AF-A0ABD3LF32-F1
#
_entry.id   AF-A0ABD3LF32-F1
#
_cell.length_a   1.000
_cell.length_b   1.000
_cell.length_c   1.000
_cell.angle_alpha   90.00
_cell.angle_beta   90.00
_cell.angle_gamma   90.00
#
_symmetry.space_group_name_H-M   'P 1'
#
loop_
_entity.id
_entity.type
_entity.pdbx_description
1 polymer ?
#
loop_
_entity_poly.entity_id
_entity_poly.type
_entity_poly.pdbx_seq_one_letter_code
_entity_poly.pdbx_strand_id
1 'polypeptide(L)'
;MEAQSNQKAIERVVSQKALQMGSSFPCQVCVVGFLCGVCLTTLFLAALTSFGAFGFSGVSLPTIAMGISQGNSSSNTINIFTRSDQDFDLKRPERNVDSVPSKEHQENERVSLLYSAWSALLKEPTDGREELRKLGLSRSAVPSAPHLEDCKSSAQVNKRLDSYDENEIFPPWTSWKASLEMHSASTNDEQLKKYRRREISEGSYPPWITGSDQENYPLTRKGQHDLWIHQHPSNCSDPSVRFLVADWERLPGFGIGAQIAGMCGLLAIALQEKRVLVTNYYNRANHDGCEGSARSSWSCYFLPETSQECRDRALELIGSHDAWKSGIVTGKQNYSSKQIWAGRIPQLWGDPWTYLQPTTEINGSLISRHRKMDRRWWRAQAVRYLMRFQTEYTCGLMNLARHAAFGEEAAKLVLTGLPEKWPQNAVEKPVSDIEKFVWSNHRPWIPRPLLSMHVRMGDKACEMKVVEFEDYMSLANRIRKRFPHLNSIWLSTEMQEVIDKSKSYASWNFYYTDVRRQVGNITMAKYEASLGRETSTNYPLVNFLMASDADFFIGALGSTWCFLIDGMRNTGGKVMAGYLSVNKDRFW
;
A
#
# COMPACT_ATOMS: atom_id res chain seq x y z
N MET A 1 -24.90 -37.44 15.07
CA MET A 1 -25.47 -36.07 15.01
C MET A 1 -24.91 -35.11 16.06
N GLU A 2 -24.13 -35.55 17.07
CA GLU A 2 -23.70 -34.67 18.18
C GLU A 2 -22.59 -33.67 17.82
N ALA A 3 -21.75 -33.95 16.82
CA ALA A 3 -20.65 -33.06 16.42
C ALA A 3 -21.10 -31.64 16.00
N GLN A 4 -22.29 -31.48 15.42
CA GLN A 4 -22.84 -30.16 15.04
C GLN A 4 -23.34 -29.32 16.23
N SER A 5 -23.61 -29.93 17.39
CA SER A 5 -24.09 -29.21 18.57
C SER A 5 -22.96 -28.44 19.24
N ASN A 6 -21.81 -29.09 19.46
CA ASN A 6 -20.64 -28.45 20.05
C ASN A 6 -20.07 -27.32 19.19
N GLN A 7 -20.15 -27.43 17.86
CA GLN A 7 -19.69 -26.37 16.96
C GLN A 7 -20.53 -25.09 17.14
N LYS A 8 -21.87 -25.20 17.23
CA LYS A 8 -22.77 -24.07 17.54
C LYS A 8 -22.62 -23.52 18.97
N ALA A 9 -22.28 -24.37 19.94
CA ALA A 9 -22.01 -23.93 21.31
C ALA A 9 -20.71 -23.12 21.40
N ILE A 10 -19.64 -23.57 20.74
CA ILE A 10 -18.36 -22.85 20.65
C ILE A 10 -18.55 -21.54 19.86
N GLU A 11 -19.30 -21.55 18.75
CA GLU A 11 -19.66 -20.33 18.01
C GLU A 11 -20.37 -19.30 18.90
N ARG A 12 -21.27 -19.71 19.79
CA ARG A 12 -21.93 -18.81 20.76
C ARG A 12 -20.96 -18.23 21.79
N VAL A 13 -20.03 -19.03 22.34
CA VAL A 13 -19.06 -18.57 23.34
C VAL A 13 -18.01 -17.63 22.72
N VAL A 14 -17.52 -17.94 21.51
CA VAL A 14 -16.62 -17.06 20.76
C VAL A 14 -17.34 -15.76 20.34
N SER A 15 -18.61 -15.86 19.92
CA SER A 15 -19.44 -14.68 19.64
C SER A 15 -19.71 -13.84 20.89
N GLN A 16 -19.80 -14.43 22.09
CA GLN A 16 -19.96 -13.67 23.34
C GLN A 16 -18.69 -12.90 23.71
N LYS A 17 -17.48 -13.46 23.55
CA LYS A 17 -16.24 -12.70 23.71
C LYS A 17 -16.12 -11.55 22.69
N ALA A 18 -16.48 -11.80 21.43
CA ALA A 18 -16.53 -10.75 20.41
C ALA A 18 -17.56 -9.65 20.72
N LEU A 19 -18.72 -10.00 21.30
CA LEU A 19 -19.74 -9.04 21.74
C LEU A 19 -19.30 -8.24 22.98
N GLN A 20 -18.58 -8.85 23.93
CA GLN A 20 -17.99 -8.15 25.07
C GLN A 20 -16.88 -7.17 24.67
N MET A 21 -16.22 -7.38 23.53
CA MET A 21 -15.30 -6.40 22.93
C MET A 21 -16.00 -5.37 22.03
N GLY A 22 -17.27 -5.58 21.69
CA GLY A 22 -18.05 -4.79 20.71
C GLY A 22 -19.12 -3.87 21.30
N SER A 23 -19.36 -3.88 22.61
CA SER A 23 -20.39 -3.04 23.25
C SER A 23 -19.96 -1.58 23.38
N SER A 24 -19.96 -0.84 22.25
CA SER A 24 -19.84 0.61 22.25
C SER A 24 -21.00 1.26 21.50
N PHE A 25 -21.53 2.35 22.06
CA PHE A 25 -22.65 3.13 21.53
C PHE A 25 -22.52 3.68 20.08
N PRO A 26 -21.33 3.84 19.44
CA PRO A 26 -21.24 4.37 18.09
C PRO A 26 -21.90 3.53 16.98
N CYS A 27 -22.02 2.19 17.13
CA CYS A 27 -22.50 1.37 16.01
C CYS A 27 -24.01 1.52 15.74
N GLN A 28 -24.82 2.03 16.68
CA GLN A 28 -26.17 2.52 16.35
C GLN A 28 -26.12 3.81 15.51
N VAL A 29 -25.22 4.75 15.85
CA VAL A 29 -25.09 6.04 15.14
C VAL A 29 -24.59 5.85 13.70
N CYS A 30 -23.70 4.89 13.42
CA CYS A 30 -23.25 4.63 12.05
C CYS A 30 -24.33 4.01 11.15
N VAL A 31 -25.25 3.18 11.68
CA VAL A 31 -26.39 2.65 10.92
C VAL A 31 -27.45 3.72 10.72
N VAL A 32 -27.71 4.54 11.74
CA VAL A 32 -28.67 5.65 11.67
C VAL A 32 -28.16 6.79 10.79
N GLY A 33 -26.86 7.10 10.78
CA GLY A 33 -26.26 8.13 9.93
C GLY A 33 -26.36 7.85 8.43
N PHE A 34 -26.48 6.57 8.04
CA PHE A 34 -26.70 6.16 6.65
C PHE A 34 -28.19 6.19 6.22
N LEU A 35 -29.12 6.37 7.17
CA LEU A 35 -30.57 6.38 6.93
C LEU A 35 -31.22 7.75 7.25
N CYS A 36 -30.74 8.50 8.24
CA CYS A 36 -31.28 9.81 8.62
C CYS A 36 -31.09 10.91 7.57
N GLY A 37 -30.18 10.73 6.60
CA GLY A 37 -30.09 11.58 5.41
C GLY A 37 -31.34 11.54 4.52
N VAL A 38 -32.29 10.62 4.77
CA VAL A 38 -33.54 10.47 4.02
C VAL A 38 -34.77 10.94 4.82
N CYS A 39 -34.66 11.15 6.14
CA CYS A 39 -35.80 11.50 7.01
C CYS A 39 -35.87 12.99 7.41
N LEU A 40 -34.79 13.75 7.26
CA LEU A 40 -34.75 15.17 7.66
C LEU A 40 -35.60 16.09 6.75
N THR A 41 -35.93 15.66 5.53
CA THR A 41 -36.84 16.40 4.63
C THR A 41 -38.33 16.13 4.92
N THR A 42 -38.67 15.03 5.59
CA THR A 42 -40.06 14.69 5.96
C THR A 42 -40.43 15.14 7.36
N LEU A 43 -39.47 15.25 8.29
CA LEU A 43 -39.73 15.67 9.67
C LEU A 43 -40.12 17.15 9.81
N PHE A 44 -39.69 18.03 8.89
CA PHE A 44 -40.12 19.44 8.87
C PHE A 44 -41.57 19.65 8.40
N LEU A 45 -42.25 18.62 7.88
CA LEU A 45 -43.68 18.69 7.53
C LEU A 45 -44.61 18.08 8.59
N ALA A 46 -44.06 17.41 9.62
CA ALA A 46 -44.85 16.66 10.61
C ALA A 46 -44.79 17.24 12.03
N ALA A 47 -43.99 18.30 12.27
CA ALA A 47 -43.83 18.94 13.58
C ALA A 47 -45.01 19.89 13.97
N LEU A 48 -46.22 19.58 13.51
CA LEU A 48 -47.47 20.27 13.87
C LEU A 48 -48.57 19.26 14.23
N THR A 49 -48.32 18.32 15.15
CA THR A 49 -49.37 17.69 15.99
C THR A 49 -48.81 16.88 17.16
N SER A 50 -49.54 16.93 18.28
CA SER A 50 -49.61 15.95 19.40
C SER A 50 -48.52 15.89 20.49
N PHE A 51 -48.95 16.36 21.66
CA PHE A 51 -48.45 16.08 23.02
C PHE A 51 -48.45 14.59 23.43
N GLY A 52 -47.76 14.26 24.54
CA GLY A 52 -48.02 13.07 25.37
C GLY A 52 -46.89 12.75 26.37
N ALA A 53 -47.18 12.59 27.67
CA ALA A 53 -46.20 12.38 28.75
C ALA A 53 -46.37 11.03 29.50
N PHE A 54 -45.38 10.62 30.31
CA PHE A 54 -45.44 10.04 31.69
C PHE A 54 -44.13 9.32 32.08
N GLY A 55 -43.88 9.00 33.37
CA GLY A 55 -42.58 8.47 33.88
C GLY A 55 -42.62 7.72 35.23
N PHE A 56 -41.43 7.51 35.86
CA PHE A 56 -41.13 6.74 37.13
C PHE A 56 -41.35 5.21 37.04
N SER A 57 -40.76 4.27 37.83
CA SER A 57 -39.66 4.13 38.84
C SER A 57 -39.27 2.61 38.92
N GLY A 58 -38.32 2.04 39.70
CA GLY A 58 -37.23 2.55 40.56
C GLY A 58 -37.05 1.78 41.91
N VAL A 59 -36.32 0.65 41.97
CA VAL A 59 -36.08 -0.17 43.22
C VAL A 59 -34.66 -0.83 43.25
N SER A 60 -34.16 -1.20 44.45
CA SER A 60 -32.76 -1.53 44.79
C SER A 60 -32.48 -2.95 45.38
N LEU A 61 -31.21 -3.18 45.78
CA LEU A 61 -30.49 -4.42 46.21
C LEU A 61 -31.09 -5.29 47.36
N PRO A 62 -30.56 -6.52 47.57
CA PRO A 62 -29.75 -6.75 48.80
C PRO A 62 -28.47 -7.63 48.65
N THR A 63 -27.66 -7.66 49.72
CA THR A 63 -26.35 -8.33 49.87
C THR A 63 -26.39 -9.43 50.94
N ILE A 64 -25.59 -10.51 50.83
CA ILE A 64 -25.27 -11.46 51.91
C ILE A 64 -23.76 -11.81 51.90
N ALA A 65 -23.18 -12.13 53.06
CA ALA A 65 -21.74 -12.37 53.28
C ALA A 65 -21.47 -13.65 54.14
N MET A 66 -20.18 -13.86 54.52
CA MET A 66 -19.56 -15.03 55.21
C MET A 66 -19.15 -16.19 54.27
N GLY A 67 -18.04 -16.92 54.50
CA GLY A 67 -17.06 -16.89 55.61
C GLY A 67 -15.74 -17.64 55.28
N ILE A 68 -14.79 -17.66 56.24
CA ILE A 68 -13.36 -18.01 56.06
C ILE A 68 -13.06 -19.49 56.35
N SER A 69 -12.00 -20.06 55.75
CA SER A 69 -11.17 -21.11 56.37
C SER A 69 -9.69 -21.03 55.94
N GLN A 70 -8.77 -21.41 56.84
CA GLN A 70 -7.30 -21.43 56.65
C GLN A 70 -6.75 -22.86 56.51
N GLY A 71 -5.55 -23.00 55.93
CA GLY A 71 -4.74 -24.22 55.98
C GLY A 71 -3.28 -23.96 55.61
N ASN A 72 -2.34 -24.25 56.53
CA ASN A 72 -0.90 -23.99 56.40
C ASN A 72 -0.09 -25.21 55.94
N SER A 73 1.09 -24.96 55.35
CA SER A 73 2.41 -25.62 55.59
C SER A 73 3.34 -25.48 54.36
N SER A 74 4.39 -24.64 54.42
CA SER A 74 5.77 -24.93 54.90
C SER A 74 6.65 -25.57 53.81
N SER A 75 7.50 -24.82 53.09
CA SER A 75 8.86 -24.36 53.47
C SER A 75 9.99 -25.37 53.18
N ASN A 76 11.00 -24.96 52.40
CA ASN A 76 12.39 -25.32 52.68
C ASN A 76 13.37 -24.36 51.97
N THR A 77 14.09 -23.59 52.78
CA THR A 77 15.22 -22.75 52.36
C THR A 77 16.44 -23.32 53.06
N ILE A 78 17.53 -23.61 52.32
CA ILE A 78 18.80 -24.02 52.92
C ILE A 78 19.83 -22.94 52.64
N ASN A 79 20.45 -22.44 53.70
CA ASN A 79 21.53 -21.46 53.67
C ASN A 79 22.42 -21.71 54.89
N ILE A 80 23.69 -22.10 54.69
CA ILE A 80 24.67 -22.28 55.78
C ILE A 80 26.03 -21.71 55.37
N PHE A 81 26.58 -20.89 56.27
CA PHE A 81 27.91 -20.24 56.31
C PHE A 81 29.10 -21.27 56.36
N THR A 82 30.41 -20.95 56.40
CA THR A 82 31.19 -19.73 56.67
C THR A 82 32.61 -19.84 56.09
N ARG A 83 33.16 -18.73 55.55
CA ARG A 83 34.53 -18.17 55.67
C ARG A 83 35.75 -19.07 56.06
N SER A 84 36.82 -18.97 55.25
CA SER A 84 38.24 -18.96 55.72
C SER A 84 39.11 -18.11 54.78
N ASP A 85 39.98 -17.27 55.34
CA ASP A 85 40.88 -16.39 54.59
C ASP A 85 42.07 -17.16 53.95
N GLN A 86 42.49 -16.76 52.74
CA GLN A 86 43.86 -17.00 52.25
C GLN A 86 44.30 -15.93 51.25
N ASP A 87 45.41 -15.27 51.58
CA ASP A 87 46.04 -14.17 50.86
C ASP A 87 47.13 -14.70 49.93
N PHE A 88 47.10 -14.39 48.63
CA PHE A 88 48.22 -14.68 47.71
C PHE A 88 48.29 -13.77 46.47
N ASP A 89 49.22 -12.82 46.57
CA ASP A 89 50.16 -12.32 45.54
C ASP A 89 49.63 -11.69 44.23
N LEU A 90 49.97 -10.40 44.07
CA LEU A 90 49.50 -9.52 43.01
C LEU A 90 50.46 -9.55 41.80
N LYS A 91 50.28 -10.51 40.89
CA LYS A 91 51.05 -10.56 39.63
C LYS A 91 50.32 -9.88 38.46
N ARG A 92 51.03 -8.95 37.82
CA ARG A 92 50.60 -8.23 36.61
C ARG A 92 50.05 -9.19 35.54
N PRO A 93 48.93 -8.88 34.88
CA PRO A 93 48.64 -9.46 33.57
C PRO A 93 49.73 -9.03 32.59
N GLU A 94 50.24 -9.98 31.83
CA GLU A 94 51.09 -9.71 30.68
C GLU A 94 50.31 -8.96 29.60
N ARG A 95 51.02 -8.41 28.59
CA ARG A 95 50.39 -7.77 27.43
C ARG A 95 49.33 -8.69 26.83
N ASN A 96 48.07 -8.24 26.80
CA ASN A 96 47.07 -8.86 25.95
C ASN A 96 47.59 -8.85 24.50
N VAL A 97 47.72 -10.04 23.95
CA VAL A 97 47.85 -10.27 22.51
C VAL A 97 46.62 -9.66 21.84
N ASP A 98 46.81 -8.99 20.69
CA ASP A 98 45.73 -8.42 19.91
C ASP A 98 44.66 -9.49 19.63
N SER A 99 43.49 -9.34 20.23
CA SER A 99 42.36 -10.22 20.00
C SER A 99 41.81 -9.95 18.60
N VAL A 100 42.34 -10.67 17.60
CA VAL A 100 41.84 -10.63 16.23
C VAL A 100 40.32 -10.87 16.28
N PRO A 101 39.49 -9.89 15.87
CA PRO A 101 38.05 -10.03 15.98
C PRO A 101 37.59 -11.23 15.16
N SER A 102 36.60 -11.98 15.65
CA SER A 102 36.10 -13.17 14.96
C SER A 102 35.62 -12.80 13.56
N LYS A 103 35.72 -13.75 12.61
CA LYS A 103 35.33 -13.51 11.22
C LYS A 103 33.89 -12.97 11.10
N GLU A 104 32.99 -13.52 11.91
CA GLU A 104 31.60 -13.09 12.04
C GLU A 104 31.47 -11.64 12.55
N HIS A 105 32.32 -11.21 13.50
CA HIS A 105 32.34 -9.83 13.96
C HIS A 105 32.78 -8.86 12.84
N GLN A 106 33.84 -9.20 12.12
CA GLN A 106 34.34 -8.41 10.98
C GLN A 106 33.31 -8.34 9.83
N GLU A 107 32.59 -9.43 9.57
CA GLU A 107 31.51 -9.46 8.57
C GLU A 107 30.34 -8.57 9.01
N ASN A 108 29.92 -8.61 10.28
CA ASN A 108 28.87 -7.74 10.83
C ASN A 108 29.27 -6.25 10.84
N GLU A 109 30.52 -5.91 11.12
CA GLU A 109 31.03 -4.54 10.99
C GLU A 109 30.96 -4.03 9.54
N ARG A 110 31.36 -4.84 8.56
CA ARG A 110 31.27 -4.48 7.13
C ARG A 110 29.82 -4.29 6.68
N VAL A 111 28.90 -5.13 7.15
CA VAL A 111 27.44 -4.99 6.91
C VAL A 111 26.93 -3.68 7.49
N SER A 112 27.26 -3.38 8.75
CA SER A 112 26.86 -2.14 9.43
C SER A 112 27.40 -0.89 8.74
N LEU A 113 28.66 -0.92 8.29
CA LEU A 113 29.29 0.16 7.53
C LEU A 113 28.58 0.40 6.19
N LEU A 114 28.30 -0.65 5.43
CA LEU A 114 27.62 -0.53 4.13
C LEU A 114 26.16 -0.07 4.29
N TYR A 115 25.44 -0.63 5.26
CA TYR A 115 24.10 -0.17 5.62
C TYR A 115 24.11 1.34 5.94
N SER A 116 25.00 1.78 6.83
CA SER A 116 25.12 3.18 7.24
C SER A 116 25.52 4.11 6.08
N ALA A 117 26.37 3.65 5.17
CA ALA A 117 26.74 4.39 3.96
C ALA A 117 25.53 4.60 3.03
N TRP A 118 24.68 3.59 2.88
CA TRP A 118 23.42 3.72 2.15
C TRP A 118 22.39 4.57 2.91
N SER A 119 22.34 4.54 4.25
CA SER A 119 21.50 5.45 5.05
C SER A 119 21.90 6.91 4.82
N ALA A 120 23.21 7.20 4.74
CA ALA A 120 23.71 8.53 4.42
C ALA A 120 23.35 8.97 2.99
N LEU A 121 23.34 8.06 2.00
CA LEU A 121 22.91 8.36 0.64
C LEU A 121 21.40 8.64 0.48
N LEU A 122 20.57 8.29 1.48
CA LEU A 122 19.14 8.61 1.51
C LEU A 122 18.81 9.97 2.14
N LYS A 123 19.81 10.66 2.71
CA LYS A 123 19.66 12.01 3.29
C LYS A 123 19.94 13.09 2.25
N GLU A 124 19.61 14.33 2.62
CA GLU A 124 19.90 15.51 1.82
C GLU A 124 21.39 15.58 1.39
N PRO A 125 21.71 16.11 0.20
CA PRO A 125 23.06 16.02 -0.38
C PRO A 125 24.19 16.63 0.47
N THR A 126 23.89 17.56 1.37
CA THR A 126 24.81 18.14 2.35
C THR A 126 25.11 17.14 3.48
N ASP A 127 24.04 16.67 4.11
CA ASP A 127 24.07 15.88 5.34
C ASP A 127 24.63 14.48 5.06
N GLY A 128 24.15 13.87 3.97
CA GLY A 128 24.66 12.58 3.48
C GLY A 128 26.14 12.61 3.12
N ARG A 129 26.64 13.75 2.58
CA ARG A 129 28.08 13.92 2.31
C ARG A 129 28.88 14.02 3.60
N GLU A 130 28.37 14.73 4.61
CA GLU A 130 29.05 14.83 5.90
C GLU A 130 29.10 13.47 6.61
N GLU A 131 28.00 12.71 6.58
CA GLU A 131 27.94 11.38 7.18
C GLU A 131 28.83 10.35 6.46
N LEU A 132 28.85 10.32 5.12
CA LEU A 132 29.83 9.49 4.39
C LEU A 132 31.27 9.84 4.78
N ARG A 133 31.58 11.13 4.97
CA ARG A 133 32.90 11.57 5.42
C ARG A 133 33.20 11.13 6.87
N LYS A 134 32.20 11.11 7.76
CA LYS A 134 32.33 10.55 9.12
C LYS A 134 32.57 9.04 9.10
N LEU A 135 32.03 8.32 8.12
CA LEU A 135 32.29 6.89 7.87
C LEU A 135 33.62 6.62 7.13
N GLY A 136 34.38 7.66 6.76
CA GLY A 136 35.63 7.52 6.01
C GLY A 136 35.45 7.12 4.54
N LEU A 137 34.26 7.31 3.96
CA LEU A 137 33.88 6.87 2.62
C LEU A 137 33.72 8.04 1.65
N SER A 138 34.13 7.83 0.40
CA SER A 138 33.70 8.66 -0.74
C SER A 138 32.41 8.08 -1.35
N ARG A 139 31.60 8.92 -2.01
CA ARG A 139 30.39 8.44 -2.71
C ARG A 139 30.70 7.41 -3.80
N SER A 140 31.85 7.50 -4.47
CA SER A 140 32.28 6.53 -5.49
C SER A 140 32.80 5.20 -4.92
N ALA A 141 33.19 5.15 -3.64
CA ALA A 141 33.56 3.91 -2.97
C ALA A 141 32.34 3.10 -2.47
N VAL A 142 31.15 3.71 -2.42
CA VAL A 142 29.91 3.03 -1.98
C VAL A 142 29.28 2.32 -3.18
N PRO A 143 29.07 0.99 -3.13
CA PRO A 143 28.40 0.25 -4.20
C PRO A 143 26.92 0.65 -4.30
N SER A 144 26.31 0.46 -5.47
CA SER A 144 24.87 0.65 -5.66
C SER A 144 24.05 -0.21 -4.70
N ALA A 145 23.06 0.39 -4.04
CA ALA A 145 22.10 -0.31 -3.19
C ALA A 145 21.02 -0.96 -4.07
N PRO A 146 20.94 -2.31 -4.17
CA PRO A 146 20.07 -2.97 -5.14
C PRO A 146 18.57 -2.82 -4.80
N HIS A 147 18.24 -2.50 -3.54
CA HIS A 147 16.88 -2.25 -3.05
C HIS A 147 16.43 -0.78 -3.15
N LEU A 148 17.25 0.11 -3.71
CA LEU A 148 16.93 1.53 -3.88
C LEU A 148 16.77 1.90 -5.36
N GLU A 149 15.85 2.84 -5.62
CA GLU A 149 15.63 3.46 -6.93
C GLU A 149 16.32 4.83 -6.99
N ASP A 150 16.85 5.22 -8.15
CA ASP A 150 17.11 6.64 -8.43
C ASP A 150 15.76 7.33 -8.67
N CYS A 151 15.22 7.93 -7.62
CA CYS A 151 13.88 8.53 -7.66
C CYS A 151 13.77 9.70 -8.63
N LYS A 152 14.86 10.44 -8.85
CA LYS A 152 14.89 11.57 -9.78
C LYS A 152 14.91 11.08 -11.23
N SER A 153 15.75 10.11 -11.54
CA SER A 153 15.78 9.47 -12.86
C SER A 153 14.46 8.77 -13.17
N SER A 154 13.91 8.03 -12.20
CA SER A 154 12.62 7.35 -12.32
C SER A 154 11.47 8.33 -12.55
N ALA A 155 11.43 9.47 -11.83
CA ALA A 155 10.41 10.50 -12.03
C ALA A 155 10.51 11.16 -13.42
N GLN A 156 11.73 11.39 -13.93
CA GLN A 156 11.95 11.92 -15.28
C GLN A 156 11.49 10.95 -16.36
N VAL A 157 11.85 9.67 -16.23
CA VAL A 157 11.40 8.59 -17.15
C VAL A 157 9.87 8.47 -17.10
N ASN A 158 9.28 8.39 -15.91
CA ASN A 158 7.83 8.32 -15.73
C ASN A 158 7.11 9.51 -16.41
N LYS A 159 7.60 10.74 -16.23
CA LYS A 159 7.00 11.93 -16.86
C LYS A 159 7.08 11.88 -18.39
N ARG A 160 8.21 11.42 -18.97
CA ARG A 160 8.32 11.23 -20.42
C ARG A 160 7.31 10.20 -20.91
N LEU A 161 7.25 9.04 -20.26
CA LEU A 161 6.32 7.96 -20.64
C LEU A 161 4.84 8.35 -20.46
N ASP A 162 4.52 9.32 -19.60
CA ASP A 162 3.15 9.80 -19.39
C ASP A 162 2.73 10.95 -20.33
N SER A 163 3.60 11.34 -21.27
CA SER A 163 3.38 12.43 -22.23
C SER A 163 3.36 11.89 -23.67
N TYR A 164 2.96 12.72 -24.64
CA TYR A 164 3.30 12.49 -26.05
C TYR A 164 4.75 12.96 -26.31
N ASP A 165 5.48 12.30 -27.22
CA ASP A 165 6.75 12.85 -27.74
C ASP A 165 6.45 14.01 -28.72
N GLU A 166 7.38 14.95 -28.87
CA GLU A 166 7.16 16.18 -29.65
C GLU A 166 6.83 15.88 -31.13
N ASN A 167 5.63 16.27 -31.57
CA ASN A 167 5.05 16.03 -32.90
C ASN A 167 4.63 14.57 -33.18
N GLU A 168 4.55 13.70 -32.18
CA GLU A 168 4.07 12.32 -32.34
C GLU A 168 2.58 12.15 -31.98
N ILE A 169 1.90 11.25 -32.69
CA ILE A 169 0.48 10.90 -32.49
C ILE A 169 0.33 9.84 -31.39
N PHE A 170 1.43 9.19 -30.99
CA PHE A 170 1.46 8.10 -30.02
C PHE A 170 2.45 8.41 -28.89
N PRO A 171 2.23 7.91 -27.67
CA PRO A 171 3.17 8.14 -26.57
C PRO A 171 4.45 7.28 -26.69
N PRO A 172 5.55 7.67 -26.01
CA PRO A 172 6.88 7.06 -26.21
C PRO A 172 6.92 5.56 -25.91
N TRP A 173 6.14 5.07 -24.94
CA TRP A 173 6.08 3.63 -24.63
C TRP A 173 5.40 2.79 -25.71
N THR A 174 4.87 3.40 -26.76
CA THR A 174 4.49 2.65 -27.95
C THR A 174 5.71 2.15 -28.72
N SER A 175 6.91 2.74 -28.52
CA SER A 175 8.18 2.24 -29.04
C SER A 175 8.76 1.07 -28.23
N TRP A 176 9.70 0.33 -28.82
CA TRP A 176 10.37 -0.79 -28.16
C TRP A 176 11.23 -0.33 -26.99
N LYS A 177 10.74 -0.55 -25.75
CA LYS A 177 11.40 -0.18 -24.49
C LYS A 177 12.00 1.23 -24.54
N ALA A 178 11.16 2.26 -24.60
CA ALA A 178 11.48 3.69 -24.66
C ALA A 178 12.73 4.18 -23.87
N SER A 179 13.10 3.56 -22.73
CA SER A 179 14.37 3.84 -22.02
C SER A 179 15.63 3.59 -22.89
N LEU A 180 15.62 2.59 -23.77
CA LEU A 180 16.74 2.27 -24.67
C LEU A 180 16.89 3.28 -25.81
N GLU A 181 15.87 4.07 -26.11
CA GLU A 181 15.97 5.16 -27.10
C GLU A 181 16.79 6.34 -26.58
N MET A 182 17.09 6.40 -25.28
CA MET A 182 18.11 7.31 -24.74
C MET A 182 19.56 6.88 -25.06
N HIS A 183 19.77 5.70 -25.65
CA HIS A 183 21.08 5.25 -26.11
C HIS A 183 21.34 5.74 -27.55
N SER A 184 22.43 6.50 -27.72
CA SER A 184 22.74 7.30 -28.91
C SER A 184 22.93 6.50 -30.21
N ALA A 185 23.21 5.20 -30.13
CA ALA A 185 23.24 4.31 -31.29
C ALA A 185 21.89 4.23 -32.02
N SER A 186 20.77 4.58 -31.37
CA SER A 186 19.43 4.54 -31.99
C SER A 186 19.06 5.82 -32.75
N THR A 187 19.76 6.94 -32.54
CA THR A 187 19.38 8.25 -33.08
C THR A 187 19.68 8.47 -34.56
N ASN A 188 20.67 7.76 -35.11
CA ASN A 188 21.25 8.05 -36.45
C ASN A 188 20.62 7.25 -37.61
N ASP A 189 19.69 6.33 -37.35
CA ASP A 189 19.09 5.49 -38.38
C ASP A 189 17.61 5.86 -38.61
N GLU A 190 17.37 6.74 -39.61
CA GLU A 190 16.02 7.15 -39.99
C GLU A 190 15.16 6.01 -40.55
N GLN A 191 15.76 4.97 -41.15
CA GLN A 191 15.01 3.82 -41.62
C GLN A 191 14.44 3.04 -40.43
N LEU A 192 15.25 2.85 -39.38
CA LEU A 192 14.84 2.16 -38.16
C LEU A 192 13.69 2.90 -37.45
N LYS A 193 13.72 4.25 -37.43
CA LYS A 193 12.58 5.09 -36.97
C LYS A 193 11.33 4.98 -37.85
N LYS A 194 11.47 4.64 -39.13
CA LYS A 194 10.35 4.46 -40.07
C LYS A 194 9.72 3.07 -40.00
N TYR A 195 10.54 2.02 -39.80
CA TYR A 195 10.04 0.65 -39.59
C TYR A 195 9.30 0.53 -38.24
N ARG A 196 9.85 1.07 -37.14
CA ARG A 196 9.17 1.11 -35.83
C ARG A 196 7.75 1.68 -35.95
N ARG A 197 7.59 2.86 -36.56
CA ARG A 197 6.29 3.52 -36.75
C ARG A 197 5.22 2.69 -37.47
N ARG A 198 5.57 1.56 -38.11
CA ARG A 198 4.61 0.69 -38.83
C ARG A 198 4.18 -0.56 -38.07
N GLU A 199 4.99 -1.06 -37.14
CA GLU A 199 4.65 -2.22 -36.29
C GLU A 199 3.88 -1.82 -35.03
N ILE A 200 4.00 -0.55 -34.62
CA ILE A 200 3.51 -0.02 -33.35
C ILE A 200 1.96 0.06 -33.24
N SER A 201 1.22 0.03 -34.35
CA SER A 201 -0.24 0.20 -34.34
C SER A 201 -1.02 -0.97 -33.71
N GLU A 202 -0.41 -2.14 -33.54
CA GLU A 202 -1.08 -3.35 -33.04
C GLU A 202 -0.21 -4.15 -32.06
N GLY A 203 -0.03 -3.67 -30.82
CA GLY A 203 0.52 -4.50 -29.74
C GLY A 203 1.38 -3.83 -28.67
N SER A 204 1.65 -2.54 -28.78
CA SER A 204 2.37 -1.83 -27.72
C SER A 204 1.45 -1.50 -26.54
N TYR A 205 1.92 -1.78 -25.31
CA TYR A 205 1.10 -1.70 -24.10
C TYR A 205 1.74 -0.80 -23.03
N PRO A 206 0.96 -0.21 -22.11
CA PRO A 206 1.50 0.73 -21.14
C PRO A 206 2.53 0.11 -20.19
N PRO A 207 3.64 0.81 -19.91
CA PRO A 207 4.83 0.26 -19.23
C PRO A 207 4.62 0.04 -17.72
N TRP A 208 3.56 0.64 -17.15
CA TRP A 208 3.14 0.40 -15.76
C TRP A 208 2.41 -0.94 -15.56
N ILE A 209 2.13 -1.68 -16.66
CA ILE A 209 1.53 -3.01 -16.60
C ILE A 209 2.61 -4.09 -16.69
N THR A 210 2.52 -5.06 -15.79
CA THR A 210 3.50 -6.15 -15.64
C THR A 210 2.86 -7.46 -16.05
N GLY A 211 3.61 -8.31 -16.77
CA GLY A 211 3.10 -9.58 -17.28
C GLY A 211 2.24 -9.45 -18.55
N SER A 212 1.94 -10.61 -19.11
CA SER A 212 1.07 -10.84 -20.27
C SER A 212 -0.42 -10.69 -19.94
N ASP A 213 -1.30 -10.77 -20.94
CA ASP A 213 -2.76 -10.76 -20.67
C ASP A 213 -3.22 -12.00 -19.88
N GLN A 214 -2.47 -13.11 -19.96
CA GLN A 214 -2.75 -14.36 -19.26
C GLN A 214 -2.39 -14.29 -17.76
N GLU A 215 -1.46 -13.42 -17.38
CA GLU A 215 -1.03 -13.22 -15.98
C GLU A 215 -1.83 -12.11 -15.29
N ASN A 216 -2.65 -11.38 -16.05
CA ASN A 216 -3.45 -10.24 -15.61
C ASN A 216 -4.95 -10.54 -15.68
N TYR A 217 -5.77 -9.67 -15.08
CA TYR A 217 -7.20 -9.67 -15.35
C TYR A 217 -7.47 -9.40 -16.84
N PRO A 218 -8.55 -9.99 -17.40
CA PRO A 218 -8.94 -9.79 -18.80
C PRO A 218 -8.90 -8.35 -19.25
N LEU A 219 -8.37 -8.14 -20.46
CA LEU A 219 -8.26 -6.83 -21.11
C LEU A 219 -7.50 -5.77 -20.30
N THR A 220 -6.68 -6.13 -19.29
CA THR A 220 -5.92 -5.12 -18.51
C THR A 220 -5.05 -4.25 -19.41
N ARG A 221 -4.22 -4.84 -20.28
CA ARG A 221 -3.29 -4.06 -21.11
C ARG A 221 -4.03 -3.13 -22.08
N LYS A 222 -5.12 -3.61 -22.71
CA LYS A 222 -6.02 -2.80 -23.56
C LYS A 222 -6.75 -1.71 -22.77
N GLY A 223 -7.37 -2.05 -21.64
CA GLY A 223 -8.10 -1.10 -20.82
C GLY A 223 -7.22 0.04 -20.31
N GLN A 224 -5.97 -0.26 -19.97
CA GLN A 224 -4.99 0.75 -19.51
C GLN A 224 -4.52 1.66 -20.64
N HIS A 225 -4.33 1.12 -21.85
CA HIS A 225 -4.10 1.91 -23.06
C HIS A 225 -5.28 2.85 -23.33
N ASP A 226 -6.50 2.31 -23.40
CA ASP A 226 -7.72 3.06 -23.72
C ASP A 226 -8.03 4.14 -22.66
N LEU A 227 -7.76 3.85 -21.37
CA LEU A 227 -7.85 4.80 -20.26
C LEU A 227 -6.87 5.97 -20.44
N TRP A 228 -5.62 5.69 -20.79
CA TRP A 228 -4.61 6.72 -21.00
C TRP A 228 -4.97 7.62 -22.19
N ILE A 229 -5.33 7.03 -23.34
CA ILE A 229 -5.74 7.78 -24.55
C ILE A 229 -6.97 8.66 -24.28
N HIS A 230 -7.99 8.15 -23.58
CA HIS A 230 -9.17 8.93 -23.22
C HIS A 230 -8.83 10.13 -22.32
N GLN A 231 -7.90 9.96 -21.38
CA GLN A 231 -7.51 10.98 -20.43
C GLN A 231 -6.43 11.94 -20.95
N HIS A 232 -5.69 11.58 -21.99
CA HIS A 232 -4.64 12.38 -22.61
C HIS A 232 -4.99 12.65 -24.08
N PRO A 233 -5.98 13.50 -24.38
CA PRO A 233 -6.16 13.98 -25.74
C PRO A 233 -4.93 14.79 -26.17
N SER A 234 -4.57 14.73 -27.45
CA SER A 234 -3.39 15.40 -28.01
C SER A 234 -3.54 16.92 -28.18
N ASN A 235 -4.74 17.45 -27.95
CA ASN A 235 -5.06 18.87 -27.91
C ASN A 235 -6.23 19.06 -26.94
N CYS A 236 -5.96 19.60 -25.76
CA CYS A 236 -6.94 19.82 -24.71
C CYS A 236 -7.81 21.06 -24.96
N SER A 237 -7.42 21.91 -25.92
CA SER A 237 -8.18 23.10 -26.33
C SER A 237 -9.23 22.83 -27.41
N ASP A 238 -9.30 21.59 -27.94
CA ASP A 238 -10.30 21.20 -28.92
C ASP A 238 -11.74 21.33 -28.36
N PRO A 239 -12.69 21.98 -29.07
CA PRO A 239 -14.06 22.19 -28.57
C PRO A 239 -14.88 20.92 -28.28
N SER A 240 -14.44 19.76 -28.77
CA SER A 240 -15.05 18.46 -28.47
C SER A 240 -14.61 17.88 -27.13
N VAL A 241 -13.46 18.32 -26.59
CA VAL A 241 -12.96 17.91 -25.28
C VAL A 241 -13.83 18.53 -24.18
N ARG A 242 -14.26 17.67 -23.26
CA ARG A 242 -15.11 18.03 -22.13
C ARG A 242 -14.44 17.59 -20.84
N PHE A 243 -14.74 18.28 -19.75
CA PHE A 243 -14.08 18.06 -18.47
C PHE A 243 -15.07 17.67 -17.38
N LEU A 244 -14.60 16.79 -16.48
CA LEU A 244 -15.19 16.55 -15.16
C LEU A 244 -14.17 17.02 -14.13
N VAL A 245 -14.45 18.13 -13.45
CA VAL A 245 -13.55 18.72 -12.46
C VAL A 245 -13.98 18.32 -11.05
N ALA A 246 -13.05 17.77 -10.26
CA ALA A 246 -13.36 17.27 -8.93
C ALA A 246 -12.24 17.48 -7.91
N ASP A 247 -12.62 17.84 -6.68
CA ASP A 247 -11.81 17.55 -5.51
C ASP A 247 -12.02 16.09 -5.10
N TRP A 248 -10.93 15.36 -4.83
CA TRP A 248 -10.99 13.95 -4.43
C TRP A 248 -11.72 13.79 -3.10
N GLU A 249 -11.12 14.28 -2.03
CA GLU A 249 -11.76 14.43 -0.72
C GLU A 249 -11.19 15.65 -0.01
N ARG A 250 -12.07 16.47 0.57
CA ARG A 250 -11.71 17.67 1.33
C ARG A 250 -11.80 17.39 2.84
N LEU A 251 -12.83 16.68 3.29
CA LEU A 251 -13.12 16.52 4.71
C LEU A 251 -12.46 15.26 5.30
N PRO A 252 -11.94 15.33 6.54
CA PRO A 252 -11.57 14.12 7.27
C PRO A 252 -12.82 13.30 7.57
N GLY A 253 -12.75 11.98 7.40
CA GLY A 253 -13.87 11.08 7.68
C GLY A 253 -13.75 9.72 6.97
N PHE A 254 -13.28 9.72 5.72
CA PHE A 254 -13.01 8.48 4.99
C PHE A 254 -11.56 8.02 5.13
N GLY A 255 -11.39 6.75 5.49
CA GLY A 255 -10.10 6.05 5.37
C GLY A 255 -9.63 6.01 3.91
N ILE A 256 -8.31 5.97 3.69
CA ILE A 256 -7.70 6.08 2.35
C ILE A 256 -8.27 5.09 1.32
N GLY A 257 -8.51 3.83 1.69
CA GLY A 257 -9.13 2.84 0.81
C GLY A 257 -10.58 3.14 0.41
N ALA A 258 -11.32 3.88 1.25
CA ALA A 258 -12.63 4.39 0.86
C ALA A 258 -12.47 5.55 -0.14
N GLN A 259 -11.60 6.52 0.14
CA GLN A 259 -11.33 7.63 -0.79
C GLN A 259 -10.97 7.12 -2.19
N ILE A 260 -10.00 6.19 -2.31
CA ILE A 260 -9.59 5.59 -3.59
C ILE A 260 -10.77 4.89 -4.29
N ALA A 261 -11.63 4.19 -3.56
CA ALA A 261 -12.82 3.56 -4.14
C ALA A 261 -13.85 4.59 -4.68
N GLY A 262 -13.88 5.81 -4.13
CA GLY A 262 -14.62 6.96 -4.66
C GLY A 262 -13.93 7.61 -5.87
N MET A 263 -12.59 7.72 -5.87
CA MET A 263 -11.81 8.19 -7.02
C MET A 263 -12.07 7.33 -8.27
N CYS A 264 -12.12 6.00 -8.08
CA CYS A 264 -12.50 5.04 -9.14
C CYS A 264 -13.93 5.25 -9.66
N GLY A 265 -14.81 5.83 -8.85
CA GLY A 265 -16.18 6.16 -9.22
C GLY A 265 -16.26 7.41 -10.09
N LEU A 266 -15.50 8.45 -9.75
CA LEU A 266 -15.39 9.66 -10.57
C LEU A 266 -14.78 9.38 -11.95
N LEU A 267 -13.75 8.52 -12.01
CA LEU A 267 -13.17 8.08 -13.29
C LEU A 267 -14.18 7.28 -14.13
N ALA A 268 -15.06 6.48 -13.51
CA ALA A 268 -16.12 5.77 -14.24
C ALA A 268 -17.14 6.72 -14.89
N ILE A 269 -17.52 7.78 -14.16
CA ILE A 269 -18.44 8.82 -14.64
C ILE A 269 -17.79 9.60 -15.79
N ALA A 270 -16.54 10.00 -15.63
CA ALA A 270 -15.74 10.67 -16.66
C ALA A 270 -15.76 9.90 -17.99
N LEU A 271 -15.46 8.60 -17.96
CA LEU A 271 -15.45 7.73 -19.14
C LEU A 271 -16.85 7.53 -19.77
N GLN A 272 -17.89 7.39 -18.94
CA GLN A 272 -19.27 7.24 -19.43
C GLN A 272 -19.76 8.50 -20.15
N GLU A 273 -19.36 9.68 -19.69
CA GLU A 273 -19.72 10.96 -20.30
C GLU A 273 -18.73 11.47 -21.36
N LYS A 274 -17.65 10.71 -21.63
CA LYS A 274 -16.55 11.08 -22.54
C LYS A 274 -15.90 12.41 -22.13
N ARG A 275 -15.55 12.52 -20.85
CA ARG A 275 -14.94 13.71 -20.23
C ARG A 275 -13.57 13.36 -19.70
N VAL A 276 -12.56 14.20 -19.94
CA VAL A 276 -11.31 14.14 -19.21
C VAL A 276 -11.59 14.48 -17.74
N LEU A 277 -11.32 13.53 -16.83
CA LEU A 277 -11.30 13.83 -15.40
C LEU A 277 -10.12 14.77 -15.12
N VAL A 278 -10.34 15.83 -14.34
CA VAL A 278 -9.30 16.74 -13.83
C VAL A 278 -9.50 16.94 -12.34
N THR A 279 -8.42 16.82 -11.55
CA THR A 279 -8.50 16.95 -10.09
C THR A 279 -7.56 17.99 -9.49
N ASN A 280 -8.07 18.60 -8.41
CA ASN A 280 -7.44 19.72 -7.72
C ASN A 280 -7.03 19.32 -6.29
N TYR A 281 -7.98 19.25 -5.35
CA TYR A 281 -7.67 19.02 -3.94
C TYR A 281 -7.71 17.55 -3.49
N TYR A 282 -6.72 17.16 -2.67
CA TYR A 282 -6.61 15.90 -1.95
C TYR A 282 -6.17 16.14 -0.49
N ASN A 283 -7.09 15.96 0.46
CA ASN A 283 -6.82 16.25 1.88
C ASN A 283 -5.68 15.42 2.50
N ARG A 284 -5.38 14.26 1.93
CA ARG A 284 -4.30 13.37 2.38
C ARG A 284 -2.90 13.80 1.94
N ALA A 285 -2.78 14.71 0.96
CA ALA A 285 -1.53 15.39 0.63
C ALA A 285 -1.38 16.77 1.33
N ASN A 286 -2.28 17.13 2.27
CA ASN A 286 -2.16 18.39 3.01
C ASN A 286 -1.31 18.20 4.29
N HIS A 287 0.00 18.06 4.09
CA HIS A 287 1.03 17.95 5.12
C HIS A 287 2.38 18.39 4.55
N ASP A 288 3.40 18.45 5.40
CA ASP A 288 4.61 19.22 5.11
C ASP A 288 5.59 18.49 4.18
N GLY A 289 5.64 17.15 4.19
CA GLY A 289 6.32 16.38 3.14
C GLY A 289 5.75 16.55 1.71
N CYS A 290 4.54 17.12 1.55
CA CYS A 290 4.04 17.54 0.23
C CYS A 290 4.19 19.05 0.07
N GLU A 291 5.17 19.47 -0.73
CA GLU A 291 5.53 20.89 -0.90
C GLU A 291 5.02 21.52 -2.22
N GLY A 292 5.12 22.85 -2.30
CA GLY A 292 4.85 23.61 -3.53
C GLY A 292 3.47 23.34 -4.14
N SER A 293 3.44 23.17 -5.47
CA SER A 293 2.22 22.84 -6.23
C SER A 293 1.71 21.41 -6.01
N ALA A 294 2.48 20.54 -5.35
CA ALA A 294 2.05 19.20 -4.98
C ALA A 294 1.31 19.16 -3.64
N ARG A 295 1.44 20.20 -2.79
CA ARG A 295 0.72 20.26 -1.51
C ARG A 295 -0.78 20.19 -1.73
N SER A 296 -1.44 19.33 -0.94
CA SER A 296 -2.87 19.03 -1.06
C SER A 296 -3.29 18.53 -2.46
N SER A 297 -2.39 17.93 -3.24
CA SER A 297 -2.72 17.34 -4.54
C SER A 297 -2.33 15.86 -4.62
N TRP A 298 -3.05 15.10 -5.44
CA TRP A 298 -2.68 13.71 -5.77
C TRP A 298 -1.30 13.63 -6.41
N SER A 299 -0.87 14.70 -7.10
CA SER A 299 0.45 14.86 -7.71
C SER A 299 1.62 14.86 -6.73
N CYS A 300 1.38 14.88 -5.41
CA CYS A 300 2.43 14.56 -4.44
C CYS A 300 2.84 13.09 -4.51
N TYR A 301 1.91 12.18 -4.78
CA TYR A 301 2.13 10.73 -4.67
C TYR A 301 2.26 10.00 -6.01
N PHE A 302 1.40 10.34 -6.98
CA PHE A 302 1.38 9.71 -8.30
C PHE A 302 1.14 10.78 -9.37
N LEU A 303 1.51 10.51 -10.62
CA LEU A 303 1.21 11.46 -11.70
C LEU A 303 -0.31 11.72 -11.80
N PRO A 304 -0.75 12.96 -12.14
CA PRO A 304 -2.15 13.31 -12.24
C PRO A 304 -2.94 12.40 -13.18
N GLU A 305 -4.27 12.45 -13.11
CA GLU A 305 -5.15 11.67 -13.99
C GLU A 305 -5.08 12.02 -15.50
N THR A 306 -4.44 13.12 -15.89
CA THR A 306 -4.36 13.69 -17.25
C THR A 306 -3.11 14.58 -17.43
N SER A 307 -2.84 15.01 -18.66
CA SER A 307 -1.77 15.95 -19.04
C SER A 307 -1.92 17.32 -18.36
N GLN A 308 -0.80 18.03 -18.17
CA GLN A 308 -0.82 19.36 -17.55
C GLN A 308 -1.63 20.38 -18.39
N GLU A 309 -1.55 20.31 -19.72
CA GLU A 309 -2.36 21.13 -20.64
C GLU A 309 -3.87 20.99 -20.38
N CYS A 310 -4.35 19.76 -20.19
CA CYS A 310 -5.76 19.48 -19.90
C CYS A 310 -6.17 19.97 -18.51
N ARG A 311 -5.26 19.93 -17.53
CA ARG A 311 -5.51 20.49 -16.20
C ARG A 311 -5.62 22.01 -16.27
N ASP A 312 -4.68 22.67 -16.93
CA ASP A 312 -4.66 24.13 -17.08
C ASP A 312 -5.91 24.62 -17.83
N ARG A 313 -6.26 23.97 -18.95
CA ARG A 313 -7.46 24.29 -19.74
C ARG A 313 -8.76 24.08 -18.96
N ALA A 314 -8.87 23.01 -18.17
CA ALA A 314 -10.03 22.80 -17.32
C ALA A 314 -10.12 23.83 -16.18
N LEU A 315 -8.98 24.21 -15.58
CA LEU A 315 -8.89 25.21 -14.52
C LEU A 315 -9.15 26.64 -15.02
N GLU A 316 -8.88 26.93 -16.29
CA GLU A 316 -9.36 28.14 -16.97
C GLU A 316 -10.88 28.09 -17.14
N LEU A 317 -11.41 26.99 -17.70
CA LEU A 317 -12.83 26.85 -18.05
C LEU A 317 -13.78 26.85 -16.84
N ILE A 318 -13.35 26.42 -15.64
CA ILE A 318 -14.21 26.49 -14.44
C ILE A 318 -14.62 27.93 -14.08
N GLY A 319 -13.85 28.95 -14.50
CA GLY A 319 -14.20 30.36 -14.33
C GLY A 319 -15.26 30.87 -15.31
N SER A 320 -15.53 30.12 -16.39
CA SER A 320 -16.49 30.51 -17.43
C SER A 320 -17.89 29.96 -17.13
N HIS A 321 -18.83 30.86 -16.82
CA HIS A 321 -20.24 30.52 -16.64
C HIS A 321 -20.83 29.78 -17.87
N ASP A 322 -20.42 30.17 -19.09
CA ASP A 322 -20.91 29.55 -20.31
C ASP A 322 -20.36 28.14 -20.53
N ALA A 323 -19.15 27.82 -20.04
CA ALA A 323 -18.61 26.46 -20.06
C ALA A 323 -19.40 25.50 -19.17
N TRP A 324 -19.93 25.98 -18.03
CA TRP A 324 -20.88 25.24 -17.19
C TRP A 324 -22.25 25.09 -17.86
N LYS A 325 -22.81 26.19 -18.38
CA LYS A 325 -24.15 26.22 -19.01
C LYS A 325 -24.23 25.34 -20.28
N SER A 326 -23.15 25.29 -21.06
CA SER A 326 -23.02 24.42 -22.24
C SER A 326 -22.64 22.97 -21.92
N GLY A 327 -22.31 22.67 -20.65
CA GLY A 327 -21.91 21.34 -20.21
C GLY A 327 -20.51 20.90 -20.68
N ILE A 328 -19.67 21.83 -21.14
CA ILE A 328 -18.23 21.58 -21.40
C ILE A 328 -17.57 21.16 -20.10
N VAL A 329 -17.84 21.89 -19.01
CA VAL A 329 -17.40 21.55 -17.66
C VAL A 329 -18.57 20.97 -16.85
N THR A 330 -18.27 19.94 -16.06
CA THR A 330 -19.12 19.41 -14.99
C THR A 330 -18.30 19.25 -13.72
N GLY A 331 -18.97 19.18 -12.57
CA GLY A 331 -18.32 19.05 -11.28
C GLY A 331 -18.81 17.85 -10.48
N LYS A 332 -18.03 17.44 -9.48
CA LYS A 332 -18.41 16.37 -8.52
C LYS A 332 -19.83 16.56 -7.95
N GLN A 333 -20.25 17.80 -7.71
CA GLN A 333 -21.56 18.18 -7.19
C GLN A 333 -22.74 17.84 -8.12
N ASN A 334 -22.50 17.60 -9.41
CA ASN A 334 -23.54 17.16 -10.36
C ASN A 334 -23.96 15.69 -10.14
N TYR A 335 -23.26 14.95 -9.26
CA TYR A 335 -23.45 13.51 -9.06
C TYR A 335 -23.79 13.18 -7.61
N SER A 336 -24.80 12.34 -7.41
CA SER A 336 -25.10 11.80 -6.09
C SER A 336 -24.00 10.87 -5.60
N SER A 337 -23.84 10.77 -4.29
CA SER A 337 -22.97 9.77 -3.65
C SER A 337 -23.25 8.35 -4.17
N LYS A 338 -24.51 8.01 -4.45
CA LYS A 338 -24.88 6.69 -5.00
C LYS A 338 -24.28 6.45 -6.39
N GLN A 339 -24.21 7.47 -7.26
CA GLN A 339 -23.56 7.36 -8.57
C GLN A 339 -22.04 7.16 -8.42
N ILE A 340 -21.38 7.97 -7.58
CA ILE A 340 -19.93 7.86 -7.38
C ILE A 340 -19.54 6.52 -6.74
N TRP A 341 -20.16 6.16 -5.61
CA TRP A 341 -19.75 4.98 -4.83
C TRP A 341 -20.24 3.64 -5.41
N ALA A 342 -21.41 3.66 -6.05
CA ALA A 342 -22.16 2.46 -6.40
C ALA A 342 -22.85 2.51 -7.77
N GLY A 343 -22.47 3.45 -8.64
CA GLY A 343 -23.01 3.60 -9.99
C GLY A 343 -22.66 2.45 -10.94
N ARG A 344 -23.02 2.65 -12.22
CA ARG A 344 -22.63 1.77 -13.32
C ARG A 344 -21.13 1.94 -13.58
N ILE A 345 -20.45 0.86 -13.95
CA ILE A 345 -19.06 0.92 -14.43
C ILE A 345 -19.03 1.18 -15.96
N PRO A 346 -17.91 1.64 -16.54
CA PRO A 346 -17.81 1.82 -17.99
C PRO A 346 -18.04 0.50 -18.74
N GLN A 347 -18.74 0.57 -19.87
CA GLN A 347 -19.12 -0.59 -20.71
C GLN A 347 -18.29 -0.66 -22.01
N LEU A 348 -17.25 0.18 -22.15
CA LEU A 348 -16.43 0.31 -23.36
C LEU A 348 -15.77 -1.02 -23.80
N TRP A 349 -15.56 -1.93 -22.86
CA TRP A 349 -14.87 -3.21 -23.06
C TRP A 349 -15.81 -4.42 -23.05
N GLY A 350 -17.13 -4.21 -23.11
CA GLY A 350 -18.14 -5.26 -22.89
C GLY A 350 -18.11 -5.75 -21.45
N ASP A 351 -18.23 -7.07 -21.25
CA ASP A 351 -18.35 -7.71 -19.94
C ASP A 351 -17.13 -8.58 -19.53
N PRO A 352 -15.87 -8.06 -19.46
CA PRO A 352 -14.66 -8.85 -19.17
C PRO A 352 -14.69 -9.61 -17.84
N TRP A 353 -15.54 -9.21 -16.91
CA TRP A 353 -15.75 -9.90 -15.65
C TRP A 353 -16.52 -11.22 -15.75
N THR A 354 -17.17 -11.52 -16.87
CA THR A 354 -17.97 -12.74 -17.06
C THR A 354 -17.12 -14.01 -17.21
N TYR A 355 -15.87 -13.87 -17.67
CA TYR A 355 -14.91 -14.97 -17.86
C TYR A 355 -13.67 -14.85 -16.94
N LEU A 356 -13.77 -14.02 -15.88
CA LEU A 356 -12.79 -14.00 -14.79
C LEU A 356 -12.73 -15.36 -14.08
N GLN A 357 -11.55 -15.98 -14.07
CA GLN A 357 -11.33 -17.24 -13.36
C GLN A 357 -11.16 -17.01 -11.84
N PRO A 358 -11.63 -17.95 -10.98
CA PRO A 358 -11.58 -17.78 -9.55
C PRO A 358 -10.21 -18.09 -8.95
N THR A 359 -9.54 -17.06 -8.44
CA THR A 359 -8.21 -17.15 -7.79
C THR A 359 -8.23 -16.79 -6.30
N THR A 360 -9.43 -16.56 -5.75
CA THR A 360 -9.64 -16.23 -4.33
C THR A 360 -10.12 -17.46 -3.57
N GLU A 361 -9.53 -17.72 -2.41
CA GLU A 361 -9.83 -18.89 -1.58
C GLU A 361 -10.26 -18.47 -0.16
N ILE A 362 -11.25 -19.16 0.41
CA ILE A 362 -11.70 -19.01 1.80
C ILE A 362 -11.93 -20.42 2.37
N ASN A 363 -11.40 -20.70 3.56
CA ASN A 363 -11.60 -21.97 4.28
C ASN A 363 -11.32 -23.24 3.43
N GLY A 364 -10.28 -23.23 2.59
CA GLY A 364 -9.92 -24.37 1.73
C GLY A 364 -10.71 -24.46 0.42
N SER A 365 -11.64 -23.55 0.16
CA SER A 365 -12.51 -23.56 -1.02
C SER A 365 -12.23 -22.38 -1.95
N LEU A 366 -11.92 -22.65 -3.22
CA LEU A 366 -11.89 -21.62 -4.26
C LEU A 366 -13.29 -21.04 -4.49
N ILE A 367 -13.38 -19.72 -4.61
CA ILE A 367 -14.66 -19.03 -4.64
C ILE A 367 -15.02 -18.60 -6.05
N SER A 368 -15.91 -19.36 -6.68
CA SER A 368 -16.27 -19.26 -8.10
C SER A 368 -17.24 -18.13 -8.49
N ARG A 369 -17.96 -17.52 -7.54
CA ARG A 369 -19.01 -16.51 -7.84
C ARG A 369 -19.11 -15.40 -6.79
N HIS A 370 -18.48 -14.26 -7.05
CA HIS A 370 -18.63 -13.03 -6.23
C HIS A 370 -19.77 -12.16 -6.78
N ARG A 371 -20.58 -11.51 -5.91
CA ARG A 371 -21.51 -10.47 -6.38
C ARG A 371 -20.72 -9.22 -6.80
N LYS A 372 -21.08 -8.59 -7.91
CA LYS A 372 -20.40 -7.38 -8.42
C LYS A 372 -18.95 -7.58 -8.91
N MET A 373 -18.70 -8.66 -9.66
CA MET A 373 -17.43 -8.86 -10.37
C MET A 373 -17.13 -7.75 -11.39
N ASP A 374 -18.18 -7.12 -11.95
CA ASP A 374 -18.10 -5.88 -12.73
C ASP A 374 -17.28 -4.80 -11.99
N ARG A 375 -17.67 -4.50 -10.76
CA ARG A 375 -17.02 -3.50 -9.92
C ARG A 375 -15.63 -3.92 -9.45
N ARG A 376 -15.36 -5.22 -9.29
CA ARG A 376 -14.03 -5.75 -8.95
C ARG A 376 -13.05 -5.56 -10.10
N TRP A 377 -13.47 -5.94 -11.31
CA TRP A 377 -12.67 -5.70 -12.52
C TRP A 377 -12.44 -4.20 -12.73
N TRP A 378 -13.49 -3.39 -12.71
CA TRP A 378 -13.37 -1.95 -12.94
C TRP A 378 -12.46 -1.25 -11.92
N ARG A 379 -12.65 -1.49 -10.61
CA ARG A 379 -11.82 -0.84 -9.58
C ARG A 379 -10.36 -1.25 -9.71
N ALA A 380 -10.06 -2.49 -10.10
CA ALA A 380 -8.68 -2.90 -10.36
C ALA A 380 -8.04 -2.06 -11.49
N GLN A 381 -8.76 -1.83 -12.60
CA GLN A 381 -8.28 -0.99 -13.69
C GLN A 381 -8.12 0.49 -13.27
N ALA A 382 -9.12 1.04 -12.58
CA ALA A 382 -9.11 2.43 -12.15
C ALA A 382 -7.98 2.73 -11.14
N VAL A 383 -7.75 1.85 -10.16
CA VAL A 383 -6.63 1.97 -9.21
C VAL A 383 -5.30 1.92 -9.94
N ARG A 384 -5.11 0.94 -10.82
CA ARG A 384 -3.88 0.79 -11.59
C ARG A 384 -3.56 2.03 -12.43
N TYR A 385 -4.57 2.65 -13.02
CA TYR A 385 -4.42 3.87 -13.82
C TYR A 385 -4.09 5.11 -12.96
N LEU A 386 -4.82 5.30 -11.85
CA LEU A 386 -4.62 6.43 -10.94
C LEU A 386 -3.26 6.37 -10.20
N MET A 387 -2.69 5.17 -10.06
CA MET A 387 -1.41 4.90 -9.41
C MET A 387 -0.32 4.45 -10.40
N ARG A 388 -0.49 4.75 -11.71
CA ARG A 388 0.35 4.21 -12.79
C ARG A 388 1.84 4.54 -12.66
N PHE A 389 2.16 5.76 -12.26
CA PHE A 389 3.51 6.26 -12.11
C PHE A 389 3.69 6.93 -10.75
N GLN A 390 4.72 6.52 -10.02
CA GLN A 390 5.12 7.11 -8.75
C GLN A 390 5.88 8.42 -8.99
N THR A 391 5.70 9.38 -8.09
CA THR A 391 6.50 10.60 -8.00
C THR A 391 7.85 10.34 -7.33
N GLU A 392 8.75 11.33 -7.40
CA GLU A 392 10.01 11.32 -6.65
C GLU A 392 9.77 11.15 -5.14
N TYR A 393 8.72 11.80 -4.59
CA TYR A 393 8.32 11.66 -3.18
C TYR A 393 7.91 10.24 -2.81
N THR A 394 6.97 9.62 -3.56
CA THR A 394 6.56 8.22 -3.27
C THR A 394 7.71 7.25 -3.44
N CYS A 395 8.57 7.45 -4.43
CA CYS A 395 9.79 6.66 -4.57
C CYS A 395 10.71 6.81 -3.35
N GLY A 396 10.87 8.04 -2.82
CA GLY A 396 11.60 8.29 -1.58
C GLY A 396 11.02 7.53 -0.38
N LEU A 397 9.69 7.54 -0.21
CA LEU A 397 9.00 6.76 0.82
C LEU A 397 9.26 5.26 0.68
N MET A 398 9.23 4.73 -0.56
CA MET A 398 9.50 3.33 -0.84
C MET A 398 10.98 2.97 -0.59
N ASN A 399 11.91 3.84 -0.95
CA ASN A 399 13.34 3.68 -0.68
C ASN A 399 13.64 3.63 0.83
N LEU A 400 13.07 4.56 1.61
CA LEU A 400 13.19 4.55 3.07
C LEU A 400 12.64 3.26 3.67
N ALA A 401 11.46 2.82 3.24
CA ALA A 401 10.82 1.61 3.73
C ALA A 401 11.60 0.33 3.37
N ARG A 402 12.08 0.21 2.12
CA ARG A 402 12.93 -0.92 1.69
C ARG A 402 14.28 -0.90 2.39
N HIS A 403 14.87 0.26 2.65
CA HIS A 403 16.14 0.36 3.37
C HIS A 403 16.00 -0.09 4.83
N ALA A 404 14.99 0.44 5.55
CA ALA A 404 14.73 0.04 6.93
C ALA A 404 14.36 -1.45 7.07
N ALA A 405 13.67 -2.03 6.09
CA ALA A 405 13.27 -3.44 6.12
C ALA A 405 14.36 -4.40 5.65
N PHE A 406 15.03 -4.10 4.53
CA PHE A 406 15.86 -5.06 3.80
C PHE A 406 17.32 -4.61 3.63
N GLY A 407 17.69 -3.41 4.08
CA GLY A 407 19.01 -2.84 3.82
C GLY A 407 20.16 -3.66 4.38
N GLU A 408 19.99 -4.28 5.56
CA GLU A 408 21.00 -5.15 6.17
C GLU A 408 21.17 -6.47 5.38
N GLU A 409 20.07 -7.05 4.93
CA GLU A 409 20.06 -8.27 4.11
C GLU A 409 20.65 -8.02 2.72
N ALA A 410 20.30 -6.89 2.11
CA ALA A 410 20.91 -6.41 0.87
C ALA A 410 22.42 -6.15 1.03
N ALA A 411 22.85 -5.58 2.15
CA ALA A 411 24.27 -5.34 2.44
C ALA A 411 25.04 -6.65 2.57
N LYS A 412 24.50 -7.63 3.29
CA LYS A 412 25.05 -9.00 3.39
C LYS A 412 25.24 -9.62 2.00
N LEU A 413 24.23 -9.56 1.13
CA LEU A 413 24.31 -10.09 -0.23
C LEU A 413 25.34 -9.36 -1.09
N VAL A 414 25.32 -8.02 -1.12
CA VAL A 414 26.28 -7.21 -1.91
C VAL A 414 27.72 -7.45 -1.47
N LEU A 415 27.98 -7.58 -0.16
CA LEU A 415 29.32 -7.84 0.36
C LEU A 415 29.92 -9.18 -0.09
N THR A 416 29.10 -10.18 -0.47
CA THR A 416 29.62 -11.44 -1.05
C THR A 416 30.26 -11.26 -2.43
N GLY A 417 29.86 -10.22 -3.17
CA GLY A 417 30.43 -9.88 -4.48
C GLY A 417 31.57 -8.85 -4.43
N LEU A 418 31.91 -8.33 -3.24
CA LEU A 418 32.92 -7.30 -3.05
C LEU A 418 34.25 -7.87 -2.54
N PRO A 419 35.40 -7.24 -2.86
CA PRO A 419 36.69 -7.62 -2.29
C PRO A 419 36.64 -7.60 -0.76
N GLU A 420 37.32 -8.55 -0.10
CA GLU A 420 37.42 -8.61 1.37
C GLU A 420 37.92 -7.30 1.98
N LYS A 421 38.82 -6.60 1.26
CA LYS A 421 39.41 -5.31 1.64
C LYS A 421 38.57 -4.08 1.23
N TRP A 422 37.28 -4.23 0.94
CA TRP A 422 36.38 -3.06 0.82
C TRP A 422 36.19 -2.43 2.21
N PRO A 423 36.33 -1.10 2.38
CA PRO A 423 36.40 -0.07 1.32
C PRO A 423 37.80 0.34 0.85
N GLN A 424 38.88 -0.13 1.49
CA GLN A 424 40.26 0.33 1.27
C GLN A 424 40.77 0.16 -0.17
N ASN A 425 40.28 -0.85 -0.88
CA ASN A 425 40.64 -1.15 -2.27
C ASN A 425 39.48 -0.89 -3.27
N ALA A 426 38.57 0.04 -2.98
CA ALA A 426 37.48 0.40 -3.89
C ALA A 426 38.01 1.17 -5.12
N VAL A 427 38.30 0.44 -6.21
CA VAL A 427 38.65 1.02 -7.50
C VAL A 427 37.38 1.49 -8.22
N GLU A 428 37.36 2.76 -8.62
CA GLU A 428 36.29 3.34 -9.43
C GLU A 428 36.25 2.65 -10.80
N LYS A 429 35.23 1.80 -11.02
CA LYS A 429 34.98 1.14 -12.30
C LYS A 429 33.99 1.98 -13.12
N PRO A 430 34.23 2.23 -14.42
CA PRO A 430 33.25 2.89 -15.27
C PRO A 430 32.01 2.00 -15.39
N VAL A 431 30.83 2.59 -15.20
CA VAL A 431 29.54 1.92 -15.42
C VAL A 431 29.39 1.62 -16.90
N SER A 432 29.14 0.35 -17.22
CA SER A 432 28.94 -0.12 -18.60
C SER A 432 27.60 0.34 -19.18
N ASP A 433 27.49 0.37 -20.52
CA ASP A 433 26.23 0.74 -21.17
C ASP A 433 25.07 -0.22 -20.83
N ILE A 434 25.36 -1.51 -20.60
CA ILE A 434 24.32 -2.47 -20.18
C ILE A 434 23.83 -2.18 -18.76
N GLU A 435 24.70 -1.80 -17.82
CA GLU A 435 24.30 -1.34 -16.49
C GLU A 435 23.48 -0.04 -16.59
N LYS A 436 23.95 0.92 -17.40
CA LYS A 436 23.35 2.25 -17.53
C LYS A 436 22.00 2.27 -18.22
N PHE A 437 21.79 1.47 -19.27
CA PHE A 437 20.60 1.55 -20.13
C PHE A 437 19.70 0.29 -20.09
N VAL A 438 20.20 -0.88 -19.69
CA VAL A 438 19.41 -2.11 -19.62
C VAL A 438 19.07 -2.45 -18.17
N TRP A 439 20.08 -2.66 -17.32
CA TRP A 439 19.89 -3.13 -15.94
C TRP A 439 19.39 -2.02 -15.01
N SER A 440 19.62 -0.74 -15.31
CA SER A 440 18.97 0.38 -14.63
C SER A 440 17.44 0.31 -14.60
N ASN A 441 16.81 -0.37 -15.57
CA ASN A 441 15.36 -0.61 -15.59
C ASN A 441 14.93 -1.84 -14.75
N HIS A 442 15.82 -2.47 -13.98
CA HIS A 442 15.45 -3.55 -13.07
C HIS A 442 14.55 -3.02 -11.94
N ARG A 443 13.70 -3.89 -11.37
CA ARG A 443 13.01 -3.56 -10.12
C ARG A 443 13.98 -3.61 -8.95
N PRO A 444 13.76 -2.77 -7.93
CA PRO A 444 14.45 -2.88 -6.65
C PRO A 444 14.39 -4.29 -6.09
N TRP A 445 15.53 -4.74 -5.59
CA TRP A 445 15.63 -5.97 -4.85
C TRP A 445 14.81 -5.89 -3.57
N ILE A 446 14.04 -6.95 -3.31
CA ILE A 446 13.39 -7.27 -2.05
C ILE A 446 13.61 -8.77 -1.81
N PRO A 447 13.64 -9.27 -0.57
CA PRO A 447 13.73 -10.70 -0.31
C PRO A 447 12.55 -11.43 -0.93
N ARG A 448 12.81 -12.37 -1.84
CA ARG A 448 11.78 -13.19 -2.51
C ARG A 448 11.99 -14.69 -2.23
N PRO A 449 10.91 -15.47 -2.08
CA PRO A 449 9.51 -15.04 -2.17
C PRO A 449 9.03 -14.30 -0.91
N LEU A 450 8.28 -13.22 -1.12
CA LEU A 450 7.66 -12.39 -0.08
C LEU A 450 6.16 -12.64 0.00
N LEU A 451 5.65 -12.88 1.21
CA LEU A 451 4.22 -12.91 1.49
C LEU A 451 3.80 -11.57 2.10
N SER A 452 2.89 -10.84 1.45
CA SER A 452 2.22 -9.73 2.11
C SER A 452 1.04 -10.23 2.94
N MET A 453 0.94 -9.75 4.18
CA MET A 453 -0.15 -10.07 5.09
C MET A 453 -0.76 -8.77 5.63
N HIS A 454 -2.06 -8.54 5.36
CA HIS A 454 -2.78 -7.39 5.89
C HIS A 454 -3.80 -7.80 6.95
N VAL A 455 -3.45 -7.58 8.22
CA VAL A 455 -4.21 -7.96 9.41
C VAL A 455 -4.99 -6.75 9.92
N ARG A 456 -6.25 -6.65 9.52
CA ARG A 456 -7.16 -5.54 9.88
C ARG A 456 -7.98 -5.91 11.12
N MET A 457 -7.75 -5.22 12.23
CA MET A 457 -8.30 -5.44 13.56
C MET A 457 -8.63 -4.09 14.24
N GLY A 458 -9.80 -3.96 14.87
CA GLY A 458 -10.22 -2.72 15.54
C GLY A 458 -11.70 -2.44 15.28
N ASP A 459 -12.05 -1.16 15.06
CA ASP A 459 -13.42 -0.69 14.84
C ASP A 459 -14.21 -1.37 13.68
N LYS A 460 -13.52 -2.12 12.82
CA LYS A 460 -14.10 -2.82 11.68
C LYS A 460 -14.92 -4.07 12.04
N ALA A 461 -15.05 -4.40 13.32
CA ALA A 461 -15.97 -5.43 13.80
C ALA A 461 -17.45 -5.15 13.44
N CYS A 462 -17.86 -3.88 13.38
CA CYS A 462 -19.18 -3.48 12.88
C CYS A 462 -19.29 -3.52 11.33
N GLU A 463 -18.22 -3.89 10.62
CA GLU A 463 -18.21 -4.04 9.16
C GLU A 463 -17.98 -5.47 8.66
N MET A 464 -17.13 -6.24 9.33
CA MET A 464 -16.77 -7.60 8.92
C MET A 464 -16.43 -8.44 10.15
N LYS A 465 -16.45 -9.77 10.01
CA LYS A 465 -15.86 -10.65 11.01
C LYS A 465 -14.36 -10.32 11.13
N VAL A 466 -13.96 -9.74 12.27
CA VAL A 466 -12.55 -9.66 12.67
C VAL A 466 -12.09 -11.07 13.02
N VAL A 467 -10.85 -11.39 12.67
CA VAL A 467 -10.27 -12.72 12.80
C VAL A 467 -8.89 -12.57 13.45
N GLU A 468 -8.55 -13.50 14.36
CA GLU A 468 -7.30 -13.50 15.11
C GLU A 468 -6.08 -13.72 14.21
N PHE A 469 -4.91 -13.28 14.66
CA PHE A 469 -3.68 -13.30 13.86
C PHE A 469 -3.22 -14.73 13.52
N GLU A 470 -3.50 -15.66 14.43
CA GLU A 470 -3.22 -17.09 14.34
C GLU A 470 -3.87 -17.72 13.09
N ASP A 471 -5.06 -17.27 12.68
CA ASP A 471 -5.72 -17.75 11.46
C ASP A 471 -5.00 -17.25 10.18
N TYR A 472 -4.47 -16.02 10.19
CA TYR A 472 -3.63 -15.52 9.09
C TYR A 472 -2.32 -16.33 9.01
N MET A 473 -1.71 -16.66 10.16
CA MET A 473 -0.51 -17.50 10.22
C MET A 473 -0.79 -18.96 9.81
N SER A 474 -1.99 -19.49 10.05
CA SER A 474 -2.43 -20.79 9.54
C SER A 474 -2.44 -20.79 8.00
N LEU A 475 -2.99 -19.74 7.38
CA LEU A 475 -2.95 -19.56 5.92
C LEU A 475 -1.50 -19.39 5.41
N ALA A 476 -0.64 -18.63 6.09
CA ALA A 476 0.77 -18.43 5.71
C ALA A 476 1.56 -19.75 5.73
N ASN A 477 1.41 -20.55 6.80
CA ASN A 477 2.01 -21.87 6.90
C ASN A 477 1.51 -22.82 5.80
N ARG A 478 0.25 -22.69 5.37
CA ARG A 478 -0.29 -23.46 4.24
C ARG A 478 0.32 -23.06 2.89
N ILE A 479 0.61 -21.78 2.67
CA ILE A 479 1.40 -21.35 1.49
C ILE A 479 2.82 -21.93 1.58
N ARG A 480 3.50 -21.80 2.74
CA ARG A 480 4.86 -22.32 2.94
C ARG A 480 4.98 -23.84 2.72
N LYS A 481 3.94 -24.62 3.03
CA LYS A 481 3.90 -26.07 2.70
C LYS A 481 4.00 -26.36 1.19
N ARG A 482 3.60 -25.44 0.32
CA ARG A 482 3.76 -25.55 -1.15
C ARG A 482 4.98 -24.78 -1.68
N PHE A 483 5.41 -23.74 -0.96
CA PHE A 483 6.57 -22.91 -1.31
C PHE A 483 7.56 -22.87 -0.14
N PRO A 484 8.42 -23.90 0.06
CA PRO A 484 9.21 -24.06 1.28
C PRO A 484 10.23 -22.93 1.55
N HIS A 485 10.64 -22.20 0.52
CA HIS A 485 11.55 -21.04 0.64
C HIS A 485 10.83 -19.75 1.10
N LEU A 486 9.51 -19.78 1.27
CA LEU A 486 8.74 -18.63 1.78
C LEU A 486 8.94 -18.47 3.28
N ASN A 487 9.92 -17.66 3.65
CA ASN A 487 10.25 -17.35 5.05
C ASN A 487 9.98 -15.88 5.42
N SER A 488 9.68 -15.01 4.46
CA SER A 488 9.56 -13.56 4.64
C SER A 488 8.11 -13.09 4.54
N ILE A 489 7.67 -12.30 5.52
CA ILE A 489 6.33 -11.69 5.57
C ILE A 489 6.44 -10.16 5.67
N TRP A 490 5.80 -9.45 4.73
CA TRP A 490 5.49 -8.03 4.88
C TRP A 490 4.14 -7.86 5.60
N LEU A 491 4.19 -7.44 6.86
CA LEU A 491 3.04 -7.36 7.77
C LEU A 491 2.50 -5.93 7.87
N SER A 492 1.32 -5.71 7.28
CA SER A 492 0.56 -4.46 7.42
C SER A 492 -0.55 -4.63 8.45
N THR A 493 -0.51 -3.85 9.51
CA THR A 493 -1.52 -3.85 10.59
C THR A 493 -1.47 -2.53 11.37
N GLU A 494 -2.64 -2.08 11.78
CA GLU A 494 -2.88 -0.93 12.65
C GLU A 494 -2.74 -1.25 14.15
N MET A 495 -2.70 -2.53 14.54
CA MET A 495 -2.71 -2.98 15.94
C MET A 495 -1.31 -3.38 16.42
N GLN A 496 -0.94 -2.89 17.61
CA GLN A 496 0.35 -3.22 18.23
C GLN A 496 0.42 -4.68 18.67
N GLU A 497 -0.69 -5.23 19.17
CA GLU A 497 -0.82 -6.63 19.59
C GLU A 497 -0.41 -7.63 18.50
N VAL A 498 -0.70 -7.32 17.23
CA VAL A 498 -0.34 -8.17 16.09
C VAL A 498 1.18 -8.19 15.87
N ILE A 499 1.85 -7.05 16.07
CA ILE A 499 3.31 -6.97 16.00
C ILE A 499 3.94 -7.75 17.17
N ASP A 500 3.38 -7.64 18.37
CA ASP A 500 3.89 -8.37 19.53
C ASP A 500 3.65 -9.89 19.43
N LYS A 501 2.49 -10.32 18.91
CA LYS A 501 2.22 -11.72 18.55
C LYS A 501 3.19 -12.24 17.47
N SER A 502 3.54 -11.43 16.46
CA SER A 502 4.46 -11.86 15.38
C SER A 502 5.84 -12.31 15.88
N LYS A 503 6.35 -11.71 16.97
CA LYS A 503 7.62 -12.08 17.61
C LYS A 503 7.66 -13.52 18.12
N SER A 504 6.51 -14.14 18.38
CA SER A 504 6.43 -15.56 18.79
C SER A 504 6.70 -16.55 17.64
N TYR A 505 6.63 -16.09 16.39
CA TYR A 505 6.77 -16.92 15.19
C TYR A 505 8.21 -16.90 14.64
N ALA A 506 9.20 -17.19 15.47
CA ALA A 506 10.65 -17.09 15.16
C ALA A 506 11.14 -17.85 13.91
N SER A 507 10.33 -18.72 13.30
CA SER A 507 10.62 -19.35 11.99
C SER A 507 10.25 -18.48 10.77
N TRP A 508 9.92 -17.21 10.98
CA TRP A 508 9.48 -16.26 9.96
C TRP A 508 10.16 -14.91 10.15
N ASN A 509 10.63 -14.31 9.06
CA ASN A 509 11.18 -12.96 9.02
C ASN A 509 10.01 -11.98 8.81
N PHE A 510 9.65 -11.21 9.84
CA PHE A 510 8.61 -10.18 9.72
C PHE A 510 9.21 -8.81 9.45
N TYR A 511 8.75 -8.20 8.37
CA TYR A 511 9.05 -6.83 8.00
C TYR A 511 7.77 -6.03 8.08
N TYR A 512 7.84 -4.84 8.66
CA TYR A 512 6.70 -3.94 8.79
C TYR A 512 7.19 -2.51 8.91
N THR A 513 6.34 -1.55 8.54
CA THR A 513 6.67 -0.13 8.65
C THR A 513 6.77 0.32 10.11
N ASP A 514 7.77 1.12 10.49
CA ASP A 514 7.89 1.62 11.87
C ASP A 514 6.94 2.79 12.15
N VAL A 515 5.80 2.47 12.77
CA VAL A 515 4.75 3.45 13.10
C VAL A 515 4.15 3.10 14.45
N ARG A 516 3.81 4.11 15.24
CA ARG A 516 3.02 3.92 16.47
C ARG A 516 1.69 3.26 16.10
N ARG A 517 1.39 2.11 16.68
CA ARG A 517 0.15 1.36 16.44
C ARG A 517 -0.87 1.55 17.55
N GLN A 518 -2.10 1.09 17.31
CA GLN A 518 -3.19 1.12 18.27
C GLN A 518 -2.96 0.11 19.39
N VAL A 519 -3.35 0.51 20.59
CA VAL A 519 -3.46 -0.34 21.79
C VAL A 519 -4.89 -0.16 22.31
N GLY A 520 -5.62 -1.27 22.47
CA GLY A 520 -7.04 -1.24 22.83
C GLY A 520 -7.96 -0.70 21.72
N ASN A 521 -9.18 -0.32 22.11
CA ASN A 521 -10.30 -0.12 21.19
C ASN A 521 -10.57 1.35 20.87
N ILE A 522 -9.58 2.08 20.34
CA ILE A 522 -9.82 3.43 19.80
C ILE A 522 -10.40 3.35 18.37
N THR A 523 -11.06 4.42 17.91
CA THR A 523 -11.56 4.48 16.53
C THR A 523 -10.43 4.77 15.55
N MET A 524 -10.52 4.26 14.32
CA MET A 524 -9.51 4.55 13.28
C MET A 524 -9.36 6.04 13.02
N ALA A 525 -10.45 6.81 13.07
CA ALA A 525 -10.39 8.25 12.89
C ALA A 525 -9.56 8.93 14.01
N LYS A 526 -9.69 8.50 15.27
CA LYS A 526 -8.88 9.00 16.38
C LYS A 526 -7.42 8.54 16.26
N TYR A 527 -7.19 7.31 15.82
CA TYR A 527 -5.85 6.79 15.57
C TYR A 527 -5.14 7.54 14.43
N GLU A 528 -5.74 7.65 13.25
CA GLU A 528 -5.18 8.40 12.11
C GLU A 528 -4.90 9.87 12.48
N ALA A 529 -5.83 10.53 13.19
CA ALA A 529 -5.62 11.88 13.68
C ALA A 529 -4.42 11.98 14.64
N SER A 530 -4.24 10.98 15.52
CA SER A 530 -3.12 10.96 16.48
C SER A 530 -1.74 10.82 15.83
N LEU A 531 -1.66 10.27 14.61
CA LEU A 531 -0.40 10.10 13.86
C LEU A 531 0.01 11.34 13.06
N GLY A 532 -0.92 12.29 12.85
CA GLY A 532 -0.76 13.36 11.87
C GLY A 532 -1.09 12.91 10.45
N ARG A 533 -1.33 13.88 9.56
CA ARG A 533 -1.84 13.67 8.20
C ARG A 533 -0.85 12.94 7.28
N GLU A 534 0.44 13.25 7.44
CA GLU A 534 1.55 12.65 6.69
C GLU A 534 1.69 11.15 7.00
N THR A 535 1.98 10.83 8.26
CA THR A 535 2.15 9.44 8.74
C THR A 535 0.92 8.58 8.44
N SER A 536 -0.29 9.11 8.62
CA SER A 536 -1.55 8.40 8.30
C SER A 536 -1.86 8.29 6.79
N THR A 537 -0.97 8.74 5.91
CA THR A 537 -1.09 8.61 4.45
C THR A 537 0.11 7.87 3.84
N ASN A 538 1.34 8.30 4.15
CA ASN A 538 2.59 7.70 3.68
C ASN A 538 2.67 6.21 4.03
N TYR A 539 2.40 5.86 5.28
CA TYR A 539 2.54 4.49 5.77
C TYR A 539 1.54 3.52 5.12
N PRO A 540 0.23 3.87 5.00
CA PRO A 540 -0.68 3.11 4.14
C PRO A 540 -0.19 2.97 2.70
N LEU A 541 0.25 4.04 2.03
CA LEU A 541 0.68 3.96 0.63
C LEU A 541 1.91 3.06 0.42
N VAL A 542 2.90 3.15 1.30
CA VAL A 542 4.04 2.21 1.34
C VAL A 542 3.56 0.76 1.49
N ASN A 543 2.68 0.50 2.48
CA ASN A 543 2.13 -0.84 2.69
C ASN A 543 1.31 -1.34 1.48
N PHE A 544 0.62 -0.46 0.78
CA PHE A 544 -0.14 -0.79 -0.44
C PHE A 544 0.77 -1.22 -1.59
N LEU A 545 1.82 -0.44 -1.85
CA LEU A 545 2.79 -0.70 -2.93
C LEU A 545 3.63 -1.94 -2.63
N MET A 546 4.10 -2.11 -1.39
CA MET A 546 4.78 -3.33 -0.93
C MET A 546 3.89 -4.57 -1.05
N ALA A 547 2.61 -4.50 -0.66
CA ALA A 547 1.67 -5.61 -0.82
C ALA A 547 1.37 -5.95 -2.28
N SER A 548 1.40 -4.94 -3.15
CA SER A 548 1.25 -5.09 -4.59
C SER A 548 2.48 -5.75 -5.24
N ASP A 549 3.68 -5.48 -4.73
CA ASP A 549 4.93 -6.05 -5.26
C ASP A 549 5.39 -7.38 -4.61
N ALA A 550 4.85 -7.76 -3.45
CA ALA A 550 5.01 -9.08 -2.84
C ALA A 550 4.48 -10.23 -3.74
N ASP A 551 5.03 -11.43 -3.60
CA ASP A 551 4.68 -12.59 -4.43
C ASP A 551 3.31 -13.17 -4.02
N PHE A 552 3.06 -13.36 -2.72
CA PHE A 552 1.79 -13.88 -2.18
C PHE A 552 1.01 -12.84 -1.38
N PHE A 553 -0.30 -13.04 -1.19
CA PHE A 553 -1.14 -12.15 -0.36
C PHE A 553 -2.15 -12.90 0.50
N ILE A 554 -2.22 -12.49 1.78
CA ILE A 554 -3.26 -12.87 2.73
C ILE A 554 -3.88 -11.59 3.34
N GLY A 555 -5.20 -11.59 3.51
CA GLY A 555 -5.94 -10.44 4.04
C GLY A 555 -7.43 -10.71 4.21
N ALA A 556 -8.14 -9.83 4.91
CA ALA A 556 -9.60 -9.91 5.07
C ALA A 556 -10.38 -9.35 3.84
N LEU A 557 -11.19 -10.18 3.18
CA LEU A 557 -12.02 -9.79 2.03
C LEU A 557 -13.01 -8.67 2.37
N GLY A 558 -13.51 -8.65 3.61
CA GLY A 558 -14.36 -7.55 4.12
C GLY A 558 -13.68 -6.18 4.22
N SER A 559 -12.40 -6.07 3.86
CA SER A 559 -11.69 -4.80 3.79
C SER A 559 -11.52 -4.32 2.35
N THR A 560 -12.14 -3.17 2.04
CA THR A 560 -11.89 -2.38 0.83
C THR A 560 -10.39 -2.24 0.53
N TRP A 561 -9.53 -2.15 1.56
CA TRP A 561 -8.09 -2.08 1.38
C TRP A 561 -7.49 -3.34 0.75
N CYS A 562 -7.84 -4.52 1.25
CA CYS A 562 -7.42 -5.80 0.67
C CYS A 562 -7.91 -5.95 -0.76
N PHE A 563 -9.14 -5.52 -1.03
CA PHE A 563 -9.76 -5.57 -2.36
C PHE A 563 -9.02 -4.69 -3.39
N LEU A 564 -8.55 -3.51 -2.99
CA LEU A 564 -7.77 -2.62 -3.85
C LEU A 564 -6.34 -3.16 -4.06
N ILE A 565 -5.70 -3.72 -3.02
CA ILE A 565 -4.40 -4.40 -3.12
C ILE A 565 -4.49 -5.60 -4.08
N ASP A 566 -5.48 -6.46 -3.90
CA ASP A 566 -5.76 -7.60 -4.77
C ASP A 566 -6.00 -7.14 -6.22
N GLY A 567 -6.79 -6.08 -6.44
CA GLY A 567 -6.95 -5.46 -7.77
C GLY A 567 -5.62 -5.00 -8.39
N MET A 568 -4.76 -4.35 -7.60
CA MET A 568 -3.43 -3.88 -8.04
C MET A 568 -2.45 -5.04 -8.33
N ARG A 569 -2.58 -6.17 -7.63
CA ARG A 569 -1.82 -7.40 -7.91
C ARG A 569 -2.32 -8.09 -9.19
N ASN A 570 -3.63 -8.23 -9.33
CA ASN A 570 -4.27 -8.89 -10.48
C ASN A 570 -4.15 -8.08 -11.80
N THR A 571 -3.81 -6.80 -11.73
CA THR A 571 -3.43 -5.96 -12.89
C THR A 571 -1.92 -5.78 -13.00
N GLY A 572 -1.12 -6.63 -12.34
CA GLY A 572 0.35 -6.61 -12.30
C GLY A 572 1.00 -7.98 -12.44
N GLY A 573 0.37 -8.88 -13.20
CA GLY A 573 0.93 -10.20 -13.51
C GLY A 573 0.77 -11.25 -12.40
N LYS A 574 -0.08 -11.01 -11.39
CA LYS A 574 -0.18 -11.87 -10.20
C LYS A 574 -1.52 -12.58 -10.02
N VAL A 575 -2.32 -12.70 -11.07
CA VAL A 575 -3.60 -13.46 -11.00
C VAL A 575 -3.37 -14.88 -10.49
N MET A 576 -2.35 -15.56 -11.00
CA MET A 576 -2.05 -16.95 -10.63
C MET A 576 -1.38 -17.12 -9.25
N ALA A 577 -0.93 -16.04 -8.60
CA ALA A 577 -0.48 -16.10 -7.20
C ALA A 577 -1.66 -16.24 -6.22
N GLY A 578 -2.86 -15.85 -6.64
CA GLY A 578 -4.09 -15.95 -5.89
C GLY A 578 -4.16 -15.05 -4.65
N TYR A 579 -5.29 -15.18 -3.95
CA TYR A 579 -5.57 -14.46 -2.71
C TYR A 579 -6.26 -15.40 -1.71
N LEU A 580 -5.59 -15.65 -0.58
CA LEU A 580 -6.14 -16.43 0.54
C LEU A 580 -6.76 -15.48 1.57
N SER A 581 -8.04 -15.65 1.87
CA SER A 581 -8.75 -14.81 2.84
C SER A 581 -9.23 -15.55 4.08
N VAL A 582 -9.10 -14.86 5.22
CA VAL A 582 -9.58 -15.29 6.54
C VAL A 582 -11.09 -15.12 6.73
N ASN A 583 -11.76 -14.31 5.90
CA ASN A 583 -13.19 -14.05 6.05
C ASN A 583 -13.90 -13.89 4.69
N LYS A 584 -15.23 -13.80 4.75
CA LYS A 584 -16.07 -13.34 3.64
C LYS A 584 -16.29 -11.82 3.79
N ASP A 585 -16.41 -11.12 2.67
CA ASP A 585 -16.91 -9.73 2.59
C ASP A 585 -18.43 -9.66 2.88
N ARG A 586 -18.99 -8.46 2.96
CA ARG A 586 -20.44 -8.19 3.08
C ARG A 586 -21.24 -8.47 1.81
N PHE A 587 -20.57 -8.69 0.68
CA PHE A 587 -21.21 -8.97 -0.62
C PHE A 587 -21.33 -10.48 -0.95
N TRP A 588 -21.19 -11.35 0.05
CA TRP A 588 -21.32 -12.81 -0.07
C TRP A 588 -22.64 -13.32 0.52
#